data_AF-A0A976PG49-F1
#
_entry.id   AF-A0A976PG49-F1
#
_cell.length_a   1.000
_cell.length_b   1.000
_cell.length_c   1.000
_cell.angle_alpha   90.00
_cell.angle_beta   90.00
_cell.angle_gamma   90.00
#
_symmetry.space_group_name_H-M   'P 1'
#
loop_
_entity.id
_entity.type
_entity.pdbx_description
1 polymer ?
#
loop_
_entity_poly.entity_id
_entity_poly.type
_entity_poly.pdbx_seq_one_letter_code
_entity_poly.pdbx_strand_id
1 'polypeptide(L)'
;MKVSKFISTLSLICSLLVTSVAWSSSNDYYDQFYLGEKEFGEYHGPYDPSYRFDTVTGELKFIDSDYYDNFLNGYFEEEIYRLGHMWMVELPHKSKCPDYFLNKNIKYIRYLFRLVTLSYLYEGLKSAHKTLYSLGLNYQACPVDWNKTLNKCRPQTDDMKKFLTRVRQKFSKQDLQLKKLSGGETAQWMQGFLAGKGDDIAVLRVREWCKEEGKNCSDLEKQDLEESLQSMCSNDLQLMEAVCNETDDLYGLSNVANVVDILMKSNVMNILDKSGSGKRCLERYVELFQTREREFNQLPVLFKLVFDRLAKSKTAYIQGDLFLPGALREFDEKGLEWSLFDPTPTPTPKPTATPTPTPTPSPTPTPTPTPTPSPTPTPTPTPTPSPTPTPKESAFAKAVREQRESKLPEISVNMDELKGDFVFTPEMLKVLERPLKAYQTRQALIDMRTYDYLGTKREPVRLVFLKYLIDHNFHKGLYNIVAILGERFWVINDIDGDMRAVYCELRNDASTNHKWQIVVLDDNWEALKKKSDEKKKKKKKKRSKNKKAEKPEN
;
A
#
# COMPACT_ATOMS: atom_id res chain seq x y z
N MET A 1 6.55 52.52 -45.51
CA MET A 1 7.53 53.23 -44.64
C MET A 1 7.16 52.94 -43.19
N LYS A 2 7.68 51.92 -42.50
CA LYS A 2 9.04 51.81 -41.95
C LYS A 2 9.41 50.31 -41.81
N VAL A 3 9.97 49.72 -42.87
CA VAL A 3 10.70 48.42 -42.81
C VAL A 3 12.11 48.58 -43.46
N SER A 4 12.51 49.81 -43.76
CA SER A 4 13.68 50.13 -44.59
C SER A 4 14.89 50.68 -43.81
N LYS A 5 14.95 50.54 -42.48
CA LYS A 5 16.08 51.07 -41.68
C LYS A 5 16.78 50.07 -40.75
N PHE A 6 16.47 48.78 -40.85
CA PHE A 6 17.14 47.74 -40.04
C PHE A 6 17.98 46.76 -40.86
N ILE A 7 17.93 46.83 -42.20
CA ILE A 7 18.63 45.92 -43.11
C ILE A 7 19.92 46.56 -43.68
N SER A 8 20.13 47.87 -43.49
CA SER A 8 21.30 48.61 -43.98
C SER A 8 22.48 48.69 -43.00
N THR A 9 22.36 48.17 -41.77
CA THR A 9 23.45 48.16 -40.78
C THR A 9 24.13 46.79 -40.63
N LEU A 10 23.57 45.71 -41.18
CA LEU A 10 24.15 44.36 -41.08
C LEU A 10 25.06 43.97 -42.27
N SER A 11 25.12 44.82 -43.31
CA SER A 11 25.91 44.59 -44.53
C SER A 11 27.28 45.28 -44.55
N LEU A 12 27.70 45.93 -43.46
CA LEU A 12 28.98 46.67 -43.39
C LEU A 12 30.07 46.03 -42.52
N ILE A 13 29.81 44.88 -41.88
CA ILE A 13 30.81 44.19 -41.03
C ILE A 13 31.29 42.88 -41.67
N CYS A 14 30.69 42.46 -42.80
CA CYS A 14 31.02 41.21 -43.49
C CYS A 14 31.94 41.37 -44.73
N SER A 15 32.64 42.51 -44.89
CA SER A 15 33.40 42.80 -46.12
C SER A 15 34.79 43.42 -45.92
N LEU A 16 35.42 43.24 -44.75
CA LEU A 16 36.87 43.44 -44.62
C LEU A 16 37.53 42.09 -44.31
N LEU A 17 37.41 41.25 -45.32
CA LEU A 17 38.28 40.11 -45.60
C LEU A 17 39.75 40.58 -45.69
N VAL A 18 40.60 39.84 -44.98
CA VAL A 18 41.78 39.16 -45.54
C VAL A 18 43.03 39.99 -45.87
N THR A 19 44.13 39.50 -45.30
CA THR A 19 45.55 39.64 -45.67
C THR A 19 46.26 40.98 -45.43
N SER A 20 47.04 41.00 -44.35
CA SER A 20 48.46 41.36 -44.51
C SER A 20 49.31 40.33 -43.78
N VAL A 21 49.98 39.49 -44.56
CA VAL A 21 51.08 38.64 -44.11
C VAL A 21 52.29 39.54 -43.97
N ALA A 22 52.75 39.74 -42.74
CA ALA A 22 54.08 40.29 -42.47
C ALA A 22 54.87 39.23 -41.68
N TRP A 23 55.91 38.72 -42.33
CA TRP A 23 56.91 37.85 -41.71
C TRP A 23 57.74 38.68 -40.72
N SER A 24 57.80 38.25 -39.46
CA SER A 24 58.76 38.75 -38.47
C SER A 24 59.08 37.67 -37.43
N SER A 25 60.25 37.06 -37.61
CA SER A 25 61.10 36.33 -36.64
C SER A 25 60.53 35.21 -35.74
N SER A 26 61.12 34.01 -35.93
CA SER A 26 60.94 32.76 -35.19
C SER A 26 61.32 32.76 -33.68
N ASN A 27 61.35 33.91 -33.00
CA ASN A 27 61.75 34.00 -31.59
C ASN A 27 60.65 34.42 -30.61
N ASP A 28 59.47 34.83 -31.08
CA ASP A 28 58.39 35.31 -30.20
C ASP A 28 57.76 34.20 -29.31
N TYR A 29 58.00 32.93 -29.64
CA TYR A 29 57.48 31.79 -28.85
C TYR A 29 58.26 31.58 -27.55
N TYR A 30 59.57 31.86 -27.53
CA TYR A 30 60.42 31.65 -26.34
C TYR A 30 60.35 32.82 -25.35
N ASP A 31 59.95 34.02 -25.79
CA ASP A 31 59.75 35.17 -24.91
C ASP A 31 58.40 35.11 -24.15
N GLN A 32 57.44 34.27 -24.58
CA GLN A 32 56.15 34.09 -23.89
C GLN A 32 56.19 33.11 -22.72
N PHE A 33 57.16 32.19 -22.69
CA PHE A 33 57.33 31.24 -21.60
C PHE A 33 58.60 31.60 -20.83
N TYR A 34 58.43 32.29 -19.71
CA TYR A 34 59.51 32.56 -18.75
C TYR A 34 60.17 31.25 -18.29
N LEU A 35 61.27 30.86 -18.94
CA LEU A 35 62.11 29.72 -18.56
C LEU A 35 63.35 30.24 -17.84
N GLY A 36 63.13 30.72 -16.62
CA GLY A 36 64.16 31.09 -15.65
C GLY A 36 63.57 31.00 -14.24
N GLU A 37 64.38 30.62 -13.25
CA GLU A 37 63.95 30.53 -11.86
C GLU A 37 63.51 31.93 -11.36
N LYS A 38 62.24 32.05 -10.96
CA LYS A 38 61.70 33.24 -10.30
C LYS A 38 61.86 33.12 -8.79
N GLU A 39 62.17 34.23 -8.12
CA GLU A 39 62.14 34.30 -6.65
C GLU A 39 60.74 33.94 -6.12
N PHE A 40 60.69 33.02 -5.15
CA PHE A 40 59.49 32.38 -4.60
C PHE A 40 58.50 33.30 -3.85
N GLY A 41 58.61 34.63 -4.00
CA GLY A 41 57.75 35.59 -3.28
C GLY A 41 56.31 35.65 -3.79
N GLU A 42 56.04 35.24 -5.03
CA GLU A 42 54.73 35.40 -5.68
C GLU A 42 54.32 34.19 -6.55
N TYR A 43 54.54 32.96 -6.05
CA TYR A 43 53.97 31.79 -6.73
C TYR A 43 52.46 31.70 -6.47
N HIS A 44 51.66 32.00 -7.50
CA HIS A 44 50.19 31.89 -7.50
C HIS A 44 49.70 30.66 -8.28
N GLY A 45 50.46 29.56 -8.26
CA GLY A 45 50.02 28.29 -8.83
C GLY A 45 49.28 27.42 -7.80
N PRO A 46 48.71 26.28 -8.24
CA PRO A 46 48.06 25.31 -7.34
C PRO A 46 49.06 24.80 -6.30
N TYR A 47 48.56 24.50 -5.10
CA TYR A 47 49.37 23.98 -4.00
C TYR A 47 49.76 22.52 -4.26
N ASP A 48 48.89 21.77 -4.92
CA ASP A 48 49.15 20.42 -5.43
C ASP A 48 49.41 20.46 -6.95
N PRO A 49 50.58 19.99 -7.44
CA PRO A 49 50.88 19.94 -8.87
C PRO A 49 50.05 18.89 -9.63
N SER A 50 49.28 18.06 -8.94
CA SER A 50 48.44 17.03 -9.54
C SER A 50 47.32 17.66 -10.38
N TYR A 51 47.19 17.19 -11.61
CA TYR A 51 46.18 17.65 -12.56
C TYR A 51 45.41 16.49 -13.17
N ARG A 52 44.19 16.80 -13.62
CA ARG A 52 43.39 15.94 -14.50
C ARG A 52 43.34 16.59 -15.87
N PHE A 53 43.65 15.80 -16.88
CA PHE A 53 43.51 16.19 -18.27
C PHE A 53 42.20 15.62 -18.80
N ASP A 54 41.29 16.50 -19.22
CA ASP A 54 40.06 16.08 -19.88
C ASP A 54 40.37 15.79 -21.35
N THR A 55 40.32 14.50 -21.72
CA THR A 55 40.65 14.05 -23.08
C THR A 55 39.62 14.48 -24.13
N VAL A 56 38.44 14.95 -23.71
CA VAL A 56 37.35 15.35 -24.61
C VAL A 56 37.43 16.84 -24.91
N THR A 57 37.67 17.68 -23.89
CA THR A 57 37.75 19.15 -24.06
C THR A 57 39.17 19.62 -24.33
N GLY A 58 40.18 18.81 -24.00
CA GLY A 58 41.60 19.17 -24.10
C GLY A 58 42.08 20.10 -22.98
N GLU A 59 41.27 20.31 -21.95
CA GLU A 59 41.61 21.20 -20.83
C GLU A 59 42.40 20.46 -19.74
N LEU A 60 43.41 21.15 -19.21
CA LEU A 60 44.19 20.71 -18.06
C LEU A 60 43.68 21.43 -16.81
N LYS A 61 43.08 20.70 -15.88
CA LYS A 61 42.57 21.24 -14.61
C LYS A 61 43.34 20.68 -13.43
N PHE A 62 43.81 21.56 -12.55
CA PHE A 62 44.46 21.14 -11.31
C PHE A 62 43.43 20.67 -10.29
N ILE A 63 43.80 19.66 -9.49
CA ILE A 63 42.89 19.04 -8.51
C ILE A 63 42.42 20.07 -7.48
N ASP A 64 43.26 21.02 -7.10
CA ASP A 64 42.89 22.09 -6.17
C ASP A 64 41.79 22.99 -6.74
N SER A 65 41.86 23.35 -8.02
CA SER A 65 40.82 24.14 -8.68
C SER A 65 39.49 23.39 -8.73
N ASP A 66 39.54 22.09 -9.07
CA ASP A 66 38.36 21.22 -9.06
C ASP A 66 37.76 21.06 -7.66
N TYR A 67 38.61 21.00 -6.63
CA TYR A 67 38.17 21.00 -5.24
C TYR A 67 37.49 22.34 -4.87
N TYR A 68 38.12 23.49 -5.12
CA TYR A 68 37.53 24.79 -4.79
C TYR A 68 36.22 25.07 -5.53
N ASP A 69 36.15 24.72 -6.81
CA ASP A 69 34.95 24.92 -7.64
C ASP A 69 33.77 24.05 -7.16
N ASN A 70 34.05 22.85 -6.63
CA ASN A 70 33.01 21.90 -6.21
C ASN A 70 32.81 21.81 -4.68
N PHE A 71 33.71 22.39 -3.87
CA PHE A 71 33.71 22.28 -2.41
C PHE A 71 32.41 22.80 -1.80
N LEU A 72 31.92 23.94 -2.28
CA LEU A 72 30.68 24.54 -1.78
C LEU A 72 29.44 23.87 -2.39
N ASN A 73 29.46 23.47 -3.66
CA ASN A 73 28.31 22.85 -4.33
C ASN A 73 27.90 21.53 -3.66
N GLY A 74 28.86 20.69 -3.25
CA GLY A 74 28.56 19.40 -2.61
C GLY A 74 27.90 19.51 -1.22
N TYR A 75 28.14 20.61 -0.48
CA TYR A 75 27.55 20.83 0.86
C TYR A 75 26.28 21.68 0.83
N PHE A 76 26.21 22.68 -0.06
CA PHE A 76 25.06 23.56 -0.14
C PHE A 76 23.88 22.95 -0.87
N GLU A 77 24.09 22.14 -1.92
CA GLU A 77 22.95 21.57 -2.66
C GLU A 77 22.07 20.73 -1.73
N GLU A 78 22.63 19.77 -1.00
CA GLU A 78 21.79 18.85 -0.21
C GLU A 78 21.06 19.54 0.95
N GLU A 79 21.71 20.49 1.64
CA GLU A 79 21.08 21.25 2.73
C GLU A 79 20.08 22.28 2.22
N ILE A 80 20.35 22.97 1.11
CA ILE A 80 19.40 23.91 0.48
C ILE A 80 18.21 23.15 -0.12
N TYR A 81 18.41 21.96 -0.69
CA TYR A 81 17.30 21.10 -1.14
C TYR A 81 16.44 20.65 0.04
N ARG A 82 17.04 20.26 1.17
CA ARG A 82 16.29 19.88 2.38
C ARG A 82 15.56 21.07 3.00
N LEU A 83 16.19 22.23 3.08
CA LEU A 83 15.57 23.44 3.60
C LEU A 83 14.46 23.93 2.66
N GLY A 84 14.70 23.89 1.35
CA GLY A 84 13.71 24.19 0.32
C GLY A 84 12.52 23.23 0.40
N HIS A 85 12.76 21.93 0.55
CA HIS A 85 11.69 20.95 0.76
C HIS A 85 10.92 21.21 2.06
N MET A 86 11.61 21.51 3.15
CA MET A 86 10.96 21.88 4.41
C MET A 86 10.06 23.12 4.23
N TRP A 87 10.56 24.18 3.60
CA TRP A 87 9.84 25.45 3.46
C TRP A 87 8.74 25.44 2.40
N MET A 88 8.95 24.71 1.30
CA MET A 88 8.03 24.69 0.15
C MET A 88 7.02 23.53 0.22
N VAL A 89 7.35 22.45 0.95
CA VAL A 89 6.51 21.25 1.02
C VAL A 89 6.09 20.95 2.46
N GLU A 90 7.01 20.74 3.40
CA GLU A 90 6.60 20.27 4.74
C GLU A 90 5.87 21.33 5.57
N LEU A 91 6.36 22.57 5.60
CA LEU A 91 5.83 23.65 6.42
C LEU A 91 4.44 24.10 5.93
N PRO A 92 4.17 24.26 4.62
CA PRO A 92 2.83 24.52 4.11
C PRO A 92 1.84 23.37 4.37
N HIS A 93 2.27 22.10 4.31
CA HIS A 93 1.40 20.96 4.59
C HIS A 93 1.10 20.81 6.10
N LYS A 94 2.11 20.97 6.97
CA LYS A 94 1.95 20.90 8.44
C LYS A 94 1.21 22.10 9.03
N SER A 95 1.38 23.30 8.47
CA SER A 95 0.66 24.49 8.91
C SER A 95 -0.85 24.42 8.61
N LYS A 96 -1.23 23.73 7.53
CA LYS A 96 -2.63 23.58 7.10
C LYS A 96 -3.38 22.41 7.75
N CYS A 97 -2.68 21.38 8.20
CA CYS A 97 -3.23 20.32 9.04
C CYS A 97 -2.14 19.84 10.01
N PRO A 98 -2.11 20.35 11.25
CA PRO A 98 -1.11 19.94 12.24
C PRO A 98 -1.22 18.46 12.62
N ASP A 99 -0.10 17.85 13.03
CA ASP A 99 -0.01 16.42 13.39
C ASP A 99 -1.02 16.03 14.47
N TYR A 100 -1.24 16.90 15.46
CA TYR A 100 -2.25 16.70 16.50
C TYR A 100 -3.66 16.46 15.92
N PHE A 101 -4.09 17.30 14.96
CA PHE A 101 -5.43 17.20 14.36
C PHE A 101 -5.55 15.98 13.44
N LEU A 102 -4.49 15.70 12.67
CA LEU A 102 -4.45 14.53 11.80
C LEU A 102 -4.51 13.23 12.63
N ASN A 103 -3.65 13.12 13.65
CA ASN A 103 -3.56 11.92 14.49
C ASN A 103 -4.84 11.68 15.28
N LYS A 104 -5.53 12.73 15.73
CA LYS A 104 -6.84 12.63 16.39
C LYS A 104 -7.90 12.03 15.47
N ASN A 105 -7.85 12.30 14.17
CA ASN A 105 -8.88 11.91 13.20
C ASN A 105 -8.47 10.76 12.27
N ILE A 106 -7.25 10.24 12.39
CA ILE A 106 -6.66 9.30 11.42
C ILE A 106 -7.52 8.05 11.17
N LYS A 107 -8.04 7.44 12.24
CA LYS A 107 -8.92 6.26 12.17
C LYS A 107 -10.26 6.58 11.52
N TYR A 108 -10.78 7.78 11.81
CA TYR A 108 -12.04 8.24 11.27
C TYR A 108 -11.94 8.59 9.79
N ILE A 109 -10.87 9.27 9.38
CA ILE A 109 -10.57 9.55 7.97
C ILE A 109 -10.48 8.25 7.18
N ARG A 110 -9.75 7.24 7.69
CA ARG A 110 -9.70 5.90 7.07
C ARG A 110 -11.08 5.29 6.91
N TYR A 111 -11.89 5.36 7.97
CA TYR A 111 -13.28 4.88 7.93
C TYR A 111 -14.13 5.59 6.87
N LEU A 112 -13.96 6.91 6.67
CA LEU A 112 -14.68 7.65 5.63
C LEU A 112 -14.35 7.17 4.21
N PHE A 113 -13.07 6.91 3.91
CA PHE A 113 -12.67 6.35 2.62
C PHE A 113 -13.25 4.94 2.39
N ARG A 114 -13.26 4.10 3.43
CA ARG A 114 -13.92 2.78 3.39
C ARG A 114 -15.41 2.90 3.10
N LEU A 115 -16.12 3.83 3.75
CA LEU A 115 -17.54 4.06 3.50
C LEU A 115 -17.84 4.44 2.05
N VAL A 116 -17.08 5.37 1.48
CA VAL A 116 -17.26 5.77 0.07
C VAL A 116 -16.99 4.59 -0.85
N THR A 117 -15.93 3.82 -0.57
CA THR A 117 -15.61 2.59 -1.33
C THR A 117 -16.78 1.61 -1.31
N LEU A 118 -17.33 1.30 -0.13
CA LEU A 118 -18.47 0.41 0.01
C LEU A 118 -19.70 0.92 -0.75
N SER A 119 -19.96 2.23 -0.69
CA SER A 119 -21.09 2.87 -1.38
C SER A 119 -20.98 2.75 -2.92
N TYR A 120 -19.77 2.92 -3.44
CA TYR A 120 -19.51 2.83 -4.88
C TYR A 120 -19.50 1.39 -5.39
N LEU A 121 -18.90 0.46 -4.63
CA LEU A 121 -18.99 -0.98 -4.90
C LEU A 121 -20.46 -1.44 -4.90
N TYR A 122 -21.27 -0.93 -3.97
CA TYR A 122 -22.69 -1.20 -3.92
C TYR A 122 -23.42 -0.79 -5.20
N GLU A 123 -23.22 0.44 -5.70
CA GLU A 123 -23.86 0.89 -6.94
C GLU A 123 -23.40 0.07 -8.16
N GLY A 124 -22.12 -0.32 -8.21
CA GLY A 124 -21.58 -1.22 -9.23
C GLY A 124 -22.26 -2.60 -9.23
N LEU A 125 -22.28 -3.27 -8.08
CA LEU A 125 -22.87 -4.60 -7.89
C LEU A 125 -24.38 -4.61 -8.18
N LYS A 126 -25.11 -3.58 -7.70
CA LYS A 126 -26.52 -3.37 -7.99
C LYS A 126 -26.78 -3.23 -9.49
N SER A 127 -25.95 -2.48 -10.21
CA SER A 127 -26.05 -2.32 -11.67
C SER A 127 -25.80 -3.64 -12.41
N ALA A 128 -24.77 -4.38 -11.99
CA ALA A 128 -24.41 -5.66 -12.60
C ALA A 128 -25.50 -6.72 -12.37
N HIS A 129 -26.03 -6.83 -11.16
CA HIS A 129 -27.13 -7.73 -10.84
C HIS A 129 -28.39 -7.42 -11.64
N LYS A 130 -28.77 -6.14 -11.77
CA LYS A 130 -29.91 -5.72 -12.60
C LYS A 130 -29.72 -6.14 -14.05
N THR A 131 -28.53 -5.90 -14.61
CA THR A 131 -28.20 -6.28 -15.99
C THR A 131 -28.28 -7.79 -16.20
N LEU A 132 -27.65 -8.58 -15.32
CA LEU A 132 -27.72 -10.05 -15.38
C LEU A 132 -29.17 -10.57 -15.28
N TYR A 133 -29.94 -10.03 -14.33
CA TYR A 133 -31.35 -10.40 -14.16
C TYR A 133 -32.19 -10.05 -15.40
N SER A 134 -32.06 -8.82 -15.90
CA SER A 134 -32.82 -8.33 -17.04
C SER A 134 -32.57 -9.15 -18.30
N LEU A 135 -31.34 -9.63 -18.51
CA LEU A 135 -30.96 -10.48 -19.64
C LEU A 135 -31.27 -11.98 -19.45
N GLY A 136 -31.79 -12.35 -18.28
CA GLY A 136 -32.04 -13.76 -17.93
C GLY A 136 -30.77 -14.59 -17.82
N LEU A 137 -29.65 -13.97 -17.46
CA LEU A 137 -28.36 -14.61 -17.18
C LEU A 137 -28.28 -15.04 -15.71
N ASN A 138 -27.20 -15.73 -15.30
CA ASN A 138 -26.99 -16.16 -13.92
C ASN A 138 -26.69 -14.97 -12.99
N TYR A 139 -27.75 -14.29 -12.56
CA TYR A 139 -27.70 -13.18 -11.60
C TYR A 139 -27.32 -13.62 -10.17
N GLN A 140 -27.41 -14.92 -9.86
CA GLN A 140 -27.06 -15.46 -8.55
C GLN A 140 -25.55 -15.39 -8.27
N ALA A 141 -24.73 -15.35 -9.33
CA ALA A 141 -23.30 -15.11 -9.23
C ALA A 141 -22.97 -13.69 -8.74
N CYS A 142 -23.92 -12.75 -8.84
CA CYS A 142 -23.79 -11.38 -8.33
C CYS A 142 -24.92 -11.07 -7.34
N PRO A 143 -24.94 -11.69 -6.15
CA PRO A 143 -26.02 -11.51 -5.20
C PRO A 143 -25.99 -10.11 -4.59
N VAL A 144 -27.13 -9.43 -4.62
CA VAL A 144 -27.34 -8.12 -3.97
C VAL A 144 -28.00 -8.31 -2.59
N ASP A 145 -27.92 -9.52 -2.02
CA ASP A 145 -28.30 -9.79 -0.64
C ASP A 145 -27.19 -9.28 0.30
N TRP A 146 -27.34 -8.01 0.67
CA TRP A 146 -26.42 -7.34 1.56
C TRP A 146 -26.46 -7.88 2.98
N ASN A 147 -27.59 -8.44 3.42
CA ASN A 147 -27.64 -9.04 4.75
C ASN A 147 -26.69 -10.25 4.79
N LYS A 148 -26.78 -11.13 3.79
CA LYS A 148 -25.88 -12.28 3.68
C LYS A 148 -24.41 -11.88 3.53
N THR A 149 -24.13 -10.87 2.71
CA THR A 149 -22.76 -10.38 2.47
C THR A 149 -22.17 -9.72 3.72
N LEU A 150 -22.91 -8.82 4.36
CA LEU A 150 -22.45 -8.08 5.54
C LEU A 150 -22.42 -8.93 6.82
N ASN A 151 -23.16 -10.05 6.88
CA ASN A 151 -23.11 -10.97 8.02
C ASN A 151 -21.77 -11.73 8.12
N LYS A 152 -21.00 -11.80 7.04
CA LYS A 152 -19.64 -12.33 7.06
C LYS A 152 -18.63 -11.37 7.70
N CYS A 153 -18.93 -10.07 7.68
CA CYS A 153 -18.02 -9.04 8.16
C CYS A 153 -17.82 -9.08 9.68
N ARG A 154 -16.56 -8.90 10.11
CA ARG A 154 -16.08 -8.88 11.50
C ARG A 154 -15.10 -7.71 11.71
N PRO A 155 -15.59 -6.46 11.69
CA PRO A 155 -14.73 -5.29 11.82
C PRO A 155 -14.14 -5.13 13.24
N GLN A 156 -12.99 -4.47 13.31
CA GLN A 156 -12.26 -4.20 14.55
C GLN A 156 -12.68 -2.87 15.19
N THR A 157 -12.87 -1.82 14.39
CA THR A 157 -13.17 -0.47 14.85
C THR A 157 -14.65 -0.28 15.20
N ASP A 158 -14.91 0.61 16.16
CA ASP A 158 -16.27 0.85 16.64
C ASP A 158 -17.13 1.59 15.61
N ASP A 159 -16.54 2.50 14.83
CA ASP A 159 -17.21 3.18 13.72
C ASP A 159 -17.76 2.17 12.70
N MET A 160 -16.95 1.18 12.30
CA MET A 160 -17.37 0.14 11.35
C MET A 160 -18.40 -0.84 11.94
N LYS A 161 -18.29 -1.21 13.22
CA LYS A 161 -19.32 -2.02 13.92
C LYS A 161 -20.68 -1.32 13.95
N LYS A 162 -20.70 -0.02 14.28
CA LYS A 162 -21.91 0.81 14.28
C LYS A 162 -22.51 0.91 12.89
N PHE A 163 -21.69 1.14 11.87
CA PHE A 163 -22.10 1.15 10.47
C PHE A 163 -22.81 -0.15 10.08
N LEU A 164 -22.18 -1.32 10.30
CA LEU A 164 -22.75 -2.60 9.90
C LEU A 164 -24.10 -2.88 10.59
N THR A 165 -24.23 -2.51 11.86
CA THR A 165 -25.49 -2.67 12.60
C THR A 165 -26.62 -1.88 11.95
N ARG A 166 -26.37 -0.61 11.60
CA ARG A 166 -27.38 0.29 10.99
C ARG A 166 -27.72 -0.11 9.56
N VAL A 167 -26.71 -0.52 8.78
CA VAL A 167 -26.91 -0.96 7.39
C VAL A 167 -27.75 -2.24 7.34
N ARG A 168 -27.47 -3.24 8.19
CA ARG A 168 -28.28 -4.47 8.24
C ARG A 168 -29.77 -4.19 8.46
N GLN A 169 -30.10 -3.21 9.32
CA GLN A 169 -31.49 -2.82 9.57
C GLN A 169 -32.15 -2.16 8.34
N LYS A 170 -31.44 -1.24 7.67
CA LYS A 170 -31.95 -0.52 6.48
C LYS A 170 -32.19 -1.45 5.29
N PHE A 171 -31.27 -2.37 5.02
CA PHE A 171 -31.28 -3.20 3.79
C PHE A 171 -32.06 -4.52 3.94
N SER A 172 -32.53 -4.87 5.13
CA SER A 172 -33.47 -5.99 5.34
C SER A 172 -34.82 -5.79 4.60
N LYS A 173 -35.10 -4.58 4.09
CA LYS A 173 -36.42 -4.17 3.55
C LYS A 173 -36.40 -3.62 2.11
N GLN A 174 -35.26 -3.62 1.40
CA GLN A 174 -35.18 -2.93 0.11
C GLN A 174 -35.41 -3.89 -1.07
N ASP A 175 -36.59 -3.80 -1.69
CA ASP A 175 -36.87 -4.48 -2.96
C ASP A 175 -36.17 -3.73 -4.11
N LEU A 176 -35.24 -4.40 -4.79
CA LEU A 176 -34.81 -3.95 -6.11
C LEU A 176 -35.98 -4.15 -7.08
N GLN A 177 -36.41 -3.08 -7.76
CA GLN A 177 -37.32 -3.23 -8.90
C GLN A 177 -36.58 -3.95 -10.03
N LEU A 178 -36.87 -5.23 -10.19
CA LEU A 178 -36.27 -6.10 -11.20
C LEU A 178 -37.29 -6.32 -12.33
N LYS A 179 -36.90 -6.03 -13.57
CA LYS A 179 -37.69 -6.31 -14.78
C LYS A 179 -36.89 -7.25 -15.69
N LYS A 180 -37.47 -8.40 -16.00
CA LYS A 180 -36.92 -9.34 -16.98
C LYS A 180 -37.33 -8.91 -18.38
N LEU A 181 -36.38 -8.88 -19.32
CA LEU A 181 -36.67 -8.59 -20.72
C LEU A 181 -37.20 -9.84 -21.43
N SER A 182 -38.10 -9.65 -22.39
CA SER A 182 -38.50 -10.69 -23.33
C SER A 182 -37.35 -11.05 -24.28
N GLY A 183 -37.47 -12.16 -25.01
CA GLY A 183 -36.44 -12.60 -25.97
C GLY A 183 -36.14 -11.55 -27.05
N GLY A 184 -37.18 -10.89 -27.58
CA GLY A 184 -37.04 -9.81 -28.56
C GLY A 184 -36.38 -8.56 -27.98
N GLU A 185 -36.78 -8.14 -26.78
CA GLU A 185 -36.16 -7.01 -26.07
C GLU A 185 -34.69 -7.30 -25.72
N THR A 186 -34.36 -8.54 -25.37
CA THR A 186 -32.97 -8.97 -25.08
C THR A 186 -32.10 -8.86 -26.33
N ALA A 187 -32.61 -9.30 -27.49
CA ALA A 187 -31.89 -9.18 -28.76
C ALA A 187 -31.68 -7.71 -29.17
N GLN A 188 -32.70 -6.86 -29.01
CA GLN A 188 -32.58 -5.42 -29.26
C GLN A 188 -31.60 -4.74 -28.31
N TRP A 189 -31.62 -5.13 -27.03
CA TRP A 189 -30.66 -4.64 -26.04
C TRP A 189 -29.23 -5.02 -26.44
N MET A 190 -29.02 -6.27 -26.86
CA MET A 190 -27.70 -6.75 -27.28
C MET A 190 -27.19 -6.01 -28.51
N GLN A 191 -28.04 -5.82 -29.53
CA GLN A 191 -27.69 -4.99 -30.69
C GLN A 191 -27.34 -3.56 -30.30
N GLY A 192 -28.08 -2.97 -29.35
CA GLY A 192 -27.78 -1.65 -28.80
C GLY A 192 -26.41 -1.63 -28.11
N PHE A 193 -26.11 -2.63 -27.27
CA PHE A 193 -24.84 -2.76 -26.57
C PHE A 193 -23.66 -2.83 -27.55
N LEU A 194 -23.74 -3.72 -28.55
CA LEU A 194 -22.72 -3.90 -29.60
C LEU A 194 -22.52 -2.65 -30.46
N ALA A 195 -23.59 -1.88 -30.67
CA ALA A 195 -23.55 -0.57 -31.34
C ALA A 195 -23.08 0.59 -30.44
N GLY A 196 -22.59 0.31 -29.24
CA GLY A 196 -22.07 1.33 -28.32
C GLY A 196 -23.14 2.10 -27.54
N LYS A 197 -24.41 1.66 -27.54
CA LYS A 197 -25.50 2.31 -26.79
C LYS A 197 -25.63 1.77 -25.36
N GLY A 198 -26.10 2.62 -24.45
CA GLY A 198 -26.31 2.29 -23.04
C GLY A 198 -25.32 3.01 -22.12
N ASP A 199 -25.86 3.60 -21.06
CA ASP A 199 -25.13 4.42 -20.07
C ASP A 199 -25.19 3.82 -18.66
N ASP A 200 -25.56 2.53 -18.55
CA ASP A 200 -25.54 1.81 -17.28
C ASP A 200 -24.12 1.50 -16.81
N ILE A 201 -23.86 1.54 -15.49
CA ILE A 201 -22.52 1.29 -14.92
C ILE A 201 -21.99 -0.08 -15.35
N ALA A 202 -22.84 -1.12 -15.34
CA ALA A 202 -22.43 -2.46 -15.74
C ALA A 202 -22.02 -2.51 -17.22
N VAL A 203 -22.82 -1.90 -18.10
CA VAL A 203 -22.54 -1.79 -19.54
C VAL A 203 -21.22 -1.07 -19.80
N LEU A 204 -21.00 0.05 -19.12
CA LEU A 204 -19.77 0.84 -19.28
C LEU A 204 -18.54 0.10 -18.75
N ARG A 205 -18.66 -0.64 -17.64
CA ARG A 205 -17.57 -1.47 -17.12
C ARG A 205 -17.19 -2.60 -18.06
N VAL A 206 -18.17 -3.29 -18.65
CA VAL A 206 -17.90 -4.33 -19.67
C VAL A 206 -17.13 -3.73 -20.86
N ARG A 207 -17.46 -2.49 -21.26
CA ARG A 207 -16.71 -1.82 -22.33
C ARG A 207 -15.27 -1.50 -21.97
N GLU A 208 -15.02 -1.04 -20.75
CA GLU A 208 -13.64 -0.83 -20.29
C GLU A 208 -12.89 -2.16 -20.20
N TRP A 209 -13.55 -3.24 -19.75
CA TRP A 209 -12.97 -4.57 -19.75
C TRP A 209 -12.58 -5.07 -21.14
N CYS A 210 -13.38 -4.85 -22.20
CA CYS A 210 -12.93 -5.24 -23.54
C CYS A 210 -11.63 -4.53 -23.93
N LYS A 211 -11.47 -3.25 -23.56
CA LYS A 211 -10.27 -2.47 -23.87
C LYS A 211 -9.06 -3.03 -23.14
N GLU A 212 -9.22 -3.41 -21.88
CA GLU A 212 -8.18 -4.02 -21.05
C GLU A 212 -7.75 -5.38 -21.62
N GLU A 213 -8.69 -6.20 -22.08
CA GLU A 213 -8.44 -7.51 -22.68
C GLU A 213 -8.00 -7.46 -24.16
N GLY A 214 -7.93 -6.27 -24.76
CA GLY A 214 -7.64 -6.11 -26.19
C GLY A 214 -8.70 -6.72 -27.12
N LYS A 215 -9.93 -6.95 -26.61
CA LYS A 215 -11.06 -7.50 -27.36
C LYS A 215 -11.89 -6.39 -27.99
N ASN A 216 -12.47 -6.66 -29.16
CA ASN A 216 -13.47 -5.78 -29.75
C ASN A 216 -14.85 -6.02 -29.09
N CYS A 217 -15.39 -5.03 -28.38
CA CYS A 217 -16.69 -5.17 -27.73
C CYS A 217 -17.85 -5.45 -28.71
N SER A 218 -17.68 -5.13 -30.00
CA SER A 218 -18.72 -5.34 -31.01
C SER A 218 -18.89 -6.80 -31.42
N ASP A 219 -17.98 -7.68 -31.00
CA ASP A 219 -18.00 -9.11 -31.33
C ASP A 219 -18.37 -9.99 -30.11
N LEU A 220 -18.79 -9.37 -29.00
CA LEU A 220 -19.11 -10.08 -27.76
C LEU A 220 -20.38 -10.93 -27.87
N GLU A 221 -20.29 -12.18 -27.43
CA GLU A 221 -21.46 -13.04 -27.26
C GLU A 221 -22.13 -12.83 -25.90
N LYS A 222 -23.34 -13.38 -25.76
CA LYS A 222 -24.09 -13.32 -24.50
C LYS A 222 -23.32 -13.99 -23.35
N GLN A 223 -22.53 -15.02 -23.65
CA GLN A 223 -21.72 -15.74 -22.68
C GLN A 223 -20.52 -14.91 -22.21
N ASP A 224 -19.81 -14.22 -23.11
CA ASP A 224 -18.72 -13.32 -22.71
C ASP A 224 -19.21 -12.17 -21.80
N LEU A 225 -20.41 -11.66 -22.09
CA LEU A 225 -21.06 -10.65 -21.25
C LEU A 225 -21.37 -11.19 -19.85
N GLU A 226 -21.84 -12.44 -19.76
CA GLU A 226 -22.08 -13.11 -18.50
C GLU A 226 -20.79 -13.30 -17.71
N GLU A 227 -19.76 -13.86 -18.34
CA GLU A 227 -18.45 -14.13 -17.71
C GLU A 227 -17.78 -12.85 -17.21
N SER A 228 -17.77 -11.78 -18.03
CA SER A 228 -17.19 -10.49 -17.65
C SER A 228 -17.92 -9.87 -16.45
N LEU A 229 -19.26 -9.85 -16.44
CA LEU A 229 -20.03 -9.33 -15.32
C LEU A 229 -19.86 -10.16 -14.05
N GLN A 230 -19.79 -11.49 -14.17
CA GLN A 230 -19.54 -12.38 -13.03
C GLN A 230 -18.15 -12.17 -12.44
N SER A 231 -17.13 -12.05 -13.30
CA SER A 231 -15.76 -11.78 -12.89
C SER A 231 -15.65 -10.45 -12.13
N MET A 232 -16.26 -9.38 -12.67
CA MET A 232 -16.35 -8.09 -11.99
C MET A 232 -17.06 -8.18 -10.64
N CYS A 233 -18.20 -8.86 -10.57
CA CYS A 233 -18.95 -9.02 -9.33
C CYS A 233 -18.15 -9.78 -8.27
N SER A 234 -17.43 -10.83 -8.66
CA SER A 234 -16.56 -11.59 -7.76
C SER A 234 -15.48 -10.69 -7.16
N ASN A 235 -14.78 -9.90 -7.99
CA ASN A 235 -13.74 -8.99 -7.54
C ASN A 235 -14.28 -7.90 -6.59
N ASP A 236 -15.44 -7.32 -6.93
CA ASP A 236 -16.08 -6.29 -6.11
C ASP A 236 -16.57 -6.84 -4.77
N LEU A 237 -17.13 -8.06 -4.75
CA LEU A 237 -17.56 -8.73 -3.52
C LEU A 237 -16.39 -9.07 -2.61
N GLN A 238 -15.28 -9.57 -3.17
CA GLN A 238 -14.06 -9.83 -2.42
C GLN A 238 -13.49 -8.55 -1.80
N LEU A 239 -13.44 -7.46 -2.58
CA LEU A 239 -12.98 -6.18 -2.06
C LEU A 239 -13.92 -5.64 -0.99
N MET A 240 -15.24 -5.76 -1.19
CA MET A 240 -16.21 -5.38 -0.19
C MET A 240 -16.02 -6.15 1.12
N GLU A 241 -15.78 -7.45 1.04
CA GLU A 241 -15.52 -8.30 2.21
C GLU A 241 -14.22 -7.88 2.92
N ALA A 242 -13.16 -7.55 2.18
CA ALA A 242 -11.92 -7.04 2.76
C ALA A 242 -12.14 -5.69 3.47
N VAL A 243 -12.86 -4.76 2.84
CA VAL A 243 -13.14 -3.42 3.39
C VAL A 243 -14.02 -3.49 4.63
N CYS A 244 -15.05 -4.34 4.63
CA CYS A 244 -15.94 -4.48 5.78
C CYS A 244 -15.30 -5.24 6.95
N ASN A 245 -14.33 -6.11 6.68
CA ASN A 245 -13.49 -6.77 7.70
C ASN A 245 -12.34 -5.89 8.18
N GLU A 246 -12.12 -4.74 7.55
CA GLU A 246 -11.00 -3.83 7.80
C GLU A 246 -9.62 -4.46 7.56
N THR A 247 -9.58 -5.50 6.75
CA THR A 247 -8.36 -6.16 6.25
C THR A 247 -7.95 -5.62 4.89
N ASP A 248 -8.59 -4.54 4.44
CA ASP A 248 -8.24 -3.79 3.26
C ASP A 248 -6.95 -3.00 3.47
N ASP A 249 -6.03 -3.12 2.51
CA ASP A 249 -4.88 -2.23 2.34
C ASP A 249 -5.28 -0.94 1.59
N LEU A 250 -6.55 -0.51 1.74
CA LEU A 250 -7.03 0.78 1.27
C LEU A 250 -6.84 1.81 2.39
N TYR A 251 -6.42 3.01 1.99
CA TYR A 251 -6.21 4.12 2.89
C TYR A 251 -6.91 5.37 2.38
N GLY A 252 -6.38 5.97 1.32
CA GLY A 252 -6.79 7.29 0.82
C GLY A 252 -7.45 7.26 -0.55
N LEU A 253 -7.56 6.08 -1.18
CA LEU A 253 -7.93 5.93 -2.59
C LEU A 253 -7.06 6.83 -3.48
N SER A 254 -5.74 6.83 -3.27
CA SER A 254 -4.79 7.74 -3.91
C SER A 254 -4.82 7.70 -5.43
N ASN A 255 -5.21 6.56 -6.01
CA ASN A 255 -5.29 6.35 -7.45
C ASN A 255 -6.66 6.74 -8.02
N VAL A 256 -7.58 7.21 -7.18
CA VAL A 256 -8.93 7.64 -7.55
C VAL A 256 -9.03 9.15 -7.47
N ALA A 257 -9.26 9.79 -8.62
CA ALA A 257 -9.46 11.23 -8.68
C ALA A 257 -10.77 11.66 -7.97
N ASN A 258 -10.78 12.87 -7.43
CA ASN A 258 -11.95 13.55 -6.86
C ASN A 258 -12.57 12.90 -5.61
N VAL A 259 -11.94 11.87 -5.01
CA VAL A 259 -12.47 11.22 -3.79
C VAL A 259 -12.57 12.20 -2.61
N VAL A 260 -11.58 13.08 -2.45
CA VAL A 260 -11.61 14.13 -1.42
C VAL A 260 -12.76 15.08 -1.69
N ASP A 261 -12.98 15.51 -2.93
CA ASP A 261 -14.09 16.40 -3.29
C ASP A 261 -15.46 15.74 -3.07
N ILE A 262 -15.58 14.43 -3.29
CA ILE A 262 -16.80 13.65 -2.98
C ILE A 262 -17.07 13.71 -1.48
N LEU A 263 -16.06 13.46 -0.64
CA LEU A 263 -16.18 13.55 0.82
C LEU A 263 -16.50 14.98 1.29
N MET A 264 -15.90 15.98 0.66
CA MET A 264 -16.14 17.40 0.97
C MET A 264 -17.58 17.83 0.71
N LYS A 265 -18.27 17.22 -0.25
CA LYS A 265 -19.68 17.50 -0.53
C LYS A 265 -20.66 16.72 0.37
N SER A 266 -20.15 15.88 1.28
CA SER A 266 -20.97 15.18 2.26
C SER A 266 -20.90 15.86 3.65
N ASN A 267 -21.59 15.29 4.64
CA ASN A 267 -21.61 15.78 6.03
C ASN A 267 -20.25 15.68 6.75
N VAL A 268 -19.20 15.18 6.10
CA VAL A 268 -17.87 15.00 6.71
C VAL A 268 -17.32 16.30 7.27
N MET A 269 -17.58 17.43 6.60
CA MET A 269 -17.04 18.72 7.03
C MET A 269 -17.63 19.24 8.33
N ASN A 270 -18.87 18.87 8.67
CA ASN A 270 -19.46 19.20 9.97
C ASN A 270 -18.66 18.60 11.15
N ILE A 271 -17.86 17.57 10.88
CA ILE A 271 -17.11 16.82 11.90
C ILE A 271 -15.62 17.13 11.81
N LEU A 272 -15.03 17.04 10.62
CA LEU A 272 -13.60 17.23 10.42
C LEU A 272 -13.20 18.71 10.47
N ASP A 273 -14.10 19.63 10.11
CA ASP A 273 -13.74 21.05 9.94
C ASP A 273 -13.96 21.92 11.18
N LYS A 274 -14.15 21.33 12.37
CA LYS A 274 -14.28 22.07 13.63
C LYS A 274 -13.11 23.05 13.92
N SER A 275 -11.98 22.87 13.23
CA SER A 275 -10.76 23.68 13.33
C SER A 275 -10.37 24.38 12.02
N GLY A 276 -11.22 24.35 10.98
CA GLY A 276 -10.94 24.94 9.66
C GLY A 276 -9.86 24.23 8.83
N SER A 277 -9.44 23.03 9.25
CA SER A 277 -8.35 22.26 8.64
C SER A 277 -8.83 20.97 7.96
N GLY A 278 -10.14 20.68 7.91
CA GLY A 278 -10.68 19.37 7.58
C GLY A 278 -10.30 18.89 6.17
N LYS A 279 -10.48 19.75 5.16
CA LYS A 279 -10.09 19.44 3.76
C LYS A 279 -8.62 19.09 3.64
N ARG A 280 -7.77 19.92 4.25
CA ARG A 280 -6.31 19.79 4.19
C ARG A 280 -5.83 18.54 4.91
N CYS A 281 -6.52 18.15 5.99
CA CYS A 281 -6.26 16.87 6.65
C CYS A 281 -6.63 15.65 5.80
N LEU A 282 -7.70 15.72 5.00
CA LEU A 282 -8.01 14.66 4.04
C LEU A 282 -6.94 14.58 2.95
N GLU A 283 -6.58 15.69 2.32
CA GLU A 283 -5.52 15.75 1.29
C GLU A 283 -4.19 15.20 1.82
N ARG A 284 -3.76 15.69 3.00
CA ARG A 284 -2.53 15.24 3.66
C ARG A 284 -2.57 13.76 4.02
N TYR A 285 -3.73 13.23 4.43
CA TYR A 285 -3.88 11.81 4.72
C TYR A 285 -3.66 10.96 3.46
N VAL A 286 -4.26 11.34 2.32
CA VAL A 286 -4.06 10.62 1.05
C VAL A 286 -2.59 10.60 0.66
N GLU A 287 -1.91 11.75 0.74
CA GLU A 287 -0.48 11.86 0.40
C GLU A 287 0.42 10.99 1.29
N LEU A 288 0.19 11.01 2.61
CA LEU A 288 1.02 10.25 3.56
C LEU A 288 0.85 8.74 3.39
N PHE A 289 -0.37 8.29 3.11
CA PHE A 289 -0.70 6.87 3.06
C PHE A 289 -0.66 6.27 1.65
N GLN A 290 -0.46 7.07 0.60
CA GLN A 290 -0.34 6.59 -0.79
C GLN A 290 0.68 5.45 -0.93
N THR A 291 1.79 5.48 -0.20
CA THR A 291 2.84 4.44 -0.29
C THR A 291 2.47 3.12 0.39
N ARG A 292 1.45 3.12 1.25
CA ARG A 292 0.95 1.94 1.95
C ARG A 292 -0.27 1.33 1.27
N GLU A 293 -0.85 2.05 0.32
CA GLU A 293 -2.08 1.67 -0.34
C GLU A 293 -1.82 0.62 -1.42
N ARG A 294 -2.58 -0.48 -1.37
CA ARG A 294 -2.62 -1.45 -2.46
C ARG A 294 -3.38 -0.83 -3.63
N GLU A 295 -2.84 -1.00 -4.83
CA GLU A 295 -3.49 -0.58 -6.07
C GLU A 295 -4.60 -1.58 -6.48
N PHE A 296 -5.79 -1.06 -6.75
CA PHE A 296 -6.94 -1.82 -7.24
C PHE A 296 -7.40 -1.21 -8.57
N ASN A 297 -7.01 -1.84 -9.68
CA ASN A 297 -7.23 -1.32 -11.04
C ASN A 297 -8.72 -1.09 -11.36
N GLN A 298 -9.62 -1.86 -10.77
CA GLN A 298 -11.06 -1.71 -10.98
C GLN A 298 -11.66 -0.46 -10.32
N LEU A 299 -11.02 0.09 -9.27
CA LEU A 299 -11.60 1.21 -8.50
C LEU A 299 -11.59 2.53 -9.27
N PRO A 300 -10.50 2.98 -9.91
CA PRO A 300 -10.51 4.21 -10.71
C PRO A 300 -11.60 4.22 -11.77
N VAL A 301 -11.78 3.09 -12.47
CA VAL A 301 -12.83 2.92 -13.50
C VAL A 301 -14.21 3.00 -12.86
N LEU A 302 -14.46 2.19 -11.82
CA LEU A 302 -15.76 2.16 -11.13
C LEU A 302 -16.12 3.55 -10.58
N PHE A 303 -15.19 4.21 -9.90
CA PHE A 303 -15.42 5.51 -9.29
C PHE A 303 -15.75 6.58 -10.31
N LYS A 304 -15.02 6.64 -11.42
CA LYS A 304 -15.33 7.56 -12.51
C LYS A 304 -16.75 7.33 -13.05
N LEU A 305 -17.09 6.07 -13.38
CA LEU A 305 -18.38 5.73 -13.96
C LEU A 305 -19.56 6.00 -13.02
N VAL A 306 -19.42 5.65 -11.74
CA VAL A 306 -20.46 5.89 -10.73
C VAL A 306 -20.62 7.40 -10.49
N PHE A 307 -19.51 8.13 -10.33
CA PHE A 307 -19.53 9.58 -10.13
C PHE A 307 -20.21 10.30 -11.29
N ASP A 308 -19.82 10.02 -12.53
CA ASP A 308 -20.38 10.63 -13.74
C ASP A 308 -21.91 10.39 -13.81
N ARG A 309 -22.35 9.17 -13.45
CA ARG A 309 -23.77 8.80 -13.46
C ARG A 309 -24.56 9.51 -12.37
N LEU A 310 -24.06 9.51 -11.13
CA LEU A 310 -24.74 10.17 -10.01
C LEU A 310 -24.83 11.68 -10.27
N ALA A 311 -23.75 12.30 -10.74
CA ALA A 311 -23.73 13.72 -11.12
C ALA A 311 -24.76 14.03 -12.22
N LYS A 312 -24.82 13.20 -13.28
CA LYS A 312 -25.81 13.36 -14.38
C LYS A 312 -27.25 13.22 -13.90
N SER A 313 -27.51 12.30 -12.97
CA SER A 313 -28.84 12.07 -12.41
C SER A 313 -29.32 13.18 -11.46
N LYS A 314 -28.49 14.20 -11.19
CA LYS A 314 -28.75 15.30 -10.25
C LYS A 314 -29.17 14.81 -8.85
N THR A 315 -28.67 13.63 -8.44
CA THR A 315 -28.94 13.12 -7.10
C THR A 315 -28.28 14.05 -6.07
N ALA A 316 -28.93 14.20 -4.91
CA ALA A 316 -28.36 14.96 -3.79
C ALA A 316 -27.12 14.28 -3.18
N TYR A 317 -26.87 13.00 -3.52
CA TYR A 317 -25.89 12.14 -2.86
C TYR A 317 -24.88 11.56 -3.86
N ILE A 318 -23.94 12.40 -4.30
CA ILE A 318 -22.86 11.99 -5.22
C ILE A 318 -21.87 10.98 -4.60
N GLN A 319 -21.89 10.84 -3.29
CA GLN A 319 -21.18 9.82 -2.49
C GLN A 319 -21.83 8.43 -2.56
N GLY A 320 -22.97 8.30 -3.25
CA GLY A 320 -23.76 7.08 -3.37
C GLY A 320 -24.82 6.93 -2.28
N ASP A 321 -25.81 6.07 -2.55
CA ASP A 321 -27.04 5.95 -1.77
C ASP A 321 -26.93 5.00 -0.56
N LEU A 322 -25.85 4.22 -0.49
CA LEU A 322 -25.64 3.26 0.60
C LEU A 322 -25.58 4.00 1.95
N PHE A 323 -24.77 5.05 2.02
CA PHE A 323 -24.64 5.90 3.21
C PHE A 323 -24.09 7.29 2.90
N LEU A 324 -24.41 8.27 3.75
CA LEU A 324 -23.81 9.61 3.76
C LEU A 324 -22.57 9.63 4.67
N PRO A 325 -21.34 9.67 4.13
CA PRO A 325 -20.14 9.82 4.95
C PRO A 325 -20.25 11.07 5.83
N GLY A 326 -19.84 10.97 7.09
CA GLY A 326 -20.02 12.04 8.07
C GLY A 326 -21.28 11.87 8.93
N ALA A 327 -22.43 11.62 8.31
CA ALA A 327 -23.73 11.72 8.99
C ALA A 327 -23.85 10.83 10.25
N LEU A 328 -23.31 9.60 10.21
CA LEU A 328 -23.35 8.67 11.36
C LEU A 328 -22.77 9.27 12.63
N ARG A 329 -21.57 9.81 12.53
CA ARG A 329 -20.87 10.38 13.68
C ARG A 329 -21.47 11.73 14.08
N GLU A 330 -22.07 12.46 13.13
CA GLU A 330 -22.82 13.67 13.44
C GLU A 330 -24.06 13.36 14.30
N PHE A 331 -24.79 12.28 13.98
CA PHE A 331 -25.92 11.82 14.79
C PHE A 331 -25.49 11.34 16.17
N ASP A 332 -24.39 10.59 16.25
CA ASP A 332 -23.83 10.09 17.51
C ASP A 332 -23.39 11.25 18.42
N GLU A 333 -22.66 12.24 17.87
CA GLU A 333 -22.22 13.44 18.62
C GLU A 333 -23.39 14.29 19.11
N LYS A 334 -24.53 14.26 18.40
CA LYS A 334 -25.77 14.95 18.78
C LYS A 334 -26.66 14.13 19.72
N GLY A 335 -26.25 12.92 20.11
CA GLY A 335 -27.03 12.04 20.99
C GLY A 335 -28.33 11.53 20.38
N LEU A 336 -28.45 11.53 19.04
CA LEU A 336 -29.67 11.19 18.30
C LEU A 336 -29.78 9.70 17.96
N GLU A 337 -29.06 8.83 18.68
CA GLU A 337 -28.95 7.40 18.36
C GLU A 337 -30.31 6.64 18.39
N TRP A 338 -31.33 7.16 19.09
CA TRP A 338 -32.56 6.39 19.40
C TRP A 338 -33.80 6.72 18.53
N SER A 339 -33.84 7.86 17.82
CA SER A 339 -35.13 8.38 17.32
C SER A 339 -35.46 8.10 15.84
N LEU A 340 -34.54 7.53 15.06
CA LEU A 340 -34.71 7.37 13.60
C LEU A 340 -34.87 5.92 13.12
N PHE A 341 -34.66 4.93 13.98
CA PHE A 341 -34.63 3.50 13.57
C PHE A 341 -35.52 2.59 14.41
N ASP A 342 -36.30 3.11 15.36
CA ASP A 342 -37.26 2.30 16.11
C ASP A 342 -38.59 2.25 15.33
N PRO A 343 -39.01 1.08 14.79
CA PRO A 343 -40.37 0.94 14.32
C PRO A 343 -41.27 1.00 15.55
N THR A 344 -42.03 2.08 15.68
CA THR A 344 -43.09 2.19 16.69
C THR A 344 -43.89 0.88 16.69
N PRO A 345 -43.92 0.12 17.79
CA PRO A 345 -44.66 -1.13 17.81
C PRO A 345 -46.14 -0.79 17.62
N THR A 346 -46.68 -1.15 16.45
CA THR A 346 -48.12 -1.12 16.22
C THR A 346 -48.73 -2.13 17.20
N PRO A 347 -49.69 -1.74 18.04
CA PRO A 347 -50.25 -2.64 19.04
C PRO A 347 -50.93 -3.83 18.33
N THR A 348 -50.35 -5.01 18.46
CA THR A 348 -50.93 -6.26 17.96
C THR A 348 -52.17 -6.59 18.79
N PRO A 349 -53.37 -6.76 18.18
CA PRO A 349 -54.53 -7.20 18.93
C PRO A 349 -54.30 -8.60 19.50
N LYS A 350 -54.64 -8.75 20.79
CA LYS A 350 -54.51 -10.00 21.57
C LYS A 350 -55.30 -11.14 20.89
N PRO A 351 -54.68 -12.27 20.53
CA PRO A 351 -55.40 -13.40 19.96
C PRO A 351 -56.26 -14.08 21.03
N THR A 352 -57.56 -14.19 20.72
CA THR A 352 -58.56 -14.96 21.45
C THR A 352 -58.31 -16.46 21.23
N ALA A 353 -58.28 -17.24 22.31
CA ALA A 353 -58.12 -18.70 22.23
C ALA A 353 -59.35 -19.35 21.57
N THR A 354 -59.14 -20.31 20.68
CA THR A 354 -60.22 -21.15 20.14
C THR A 354 -59.70 -22.60 20.01
N PRO A 355 -60.49 -23.61 20.42
CA PRO A 355 -59.99 -24.92 20.83
C PRO A 355 -59.62 -25.88 19.69
N THR A 356 -58.74 -26.80 20.06
CA THR A 356 -58.21 -27.95 19.34
C THR A 356 -59.29 -28.97 18.97
N PRO A 357 -59.30 -29.47 17.71
CA PRO A 357 -59.84 -30.79 17.41
C PRO A 357 -58.78 -31.82 16.96
N THR A 358 -59.22 -33.06 17.13
CA THR A 358 -58.58 -34.38 17.30
C THR A 358 -57.92 -34.97 16.04
N PRO A 359 -56.90 -35.85 16.16
CA PRO A 359 -56.20 -36.45 15.02
C PRO A 359 -57.03 -37.49 14.24
N THR A 360 -56.92 -37.45 12.92
CA THR A 360 -57.40 -38.49 11.98
C THR A 360 -56.23 -39.33 11.45
N PRO A 361 -56.40 -40.65 11.19
CA PRO A 361 -55.30 -41.57 10.91
C PRO A 361 -54.75 -41.47 9.49
N SER A 362 -53.45 -41.79 9.39
CA SER A 362 -52.61 -41.83 8.20
C SER A 362 -52.96 -42.99 7.26
N PRO A 363 -53.08 -42.77 5.93
CA PRO A 363 -52.90 -43.83 4.96
C PRO A 363 -51.42 -44.04 4.62
N THR A 364 -51.03 -45.30 4.54
CA THR A 364 -49.73 -45.83 4.16
C THR A 364 -49.57 -45.79 2.63
N PRO A 365 -48.51 -45.18 2.07
CA PRO A 365 -48.11 -45.45 0.69
C PRO A 365 -46.97 -46.48 0.61
N THR A 366 -47.16 -47.35 -0.37
CA THR A 366 -46.40 -48.51 -0.85
C THR A 366 -44.96 -48.15 -1.29
N PRO A 367 -43.96 -49.03 -1.11
CA PRO A 367 -42.60 -48.78 -1.57
C PRO A 367 -42.46 -48.91 -3.09
N THR A 368 -41.89 -47.88 -3.72
CA THR A 368 -41.47 -47.85 -5.12
C THR A 368 -40.06 -48.45 -5.26
N PRO A 369 -39.77 -49.29 -6.26
CA PRO A 369 -38.45 -49.91 -6.43
C PRO A 369 -37.36 -48.89 -6.77
N THR A 370 -36.21 -49.10 -6.14
CA THR A 370 -34.99 -48.30 -6.24
C THR A 370 -34.29 -48.60 -7.58
N PRO A 371 -33.93 -47.60 -8.40
CA PRO A 371 -33.07 -47.83 -9.56
C PRO A 371 -31.63 -48.10 -9.11
N THR A 372 -31.05 -49.16 -9.67
CA THR A 372 -29.65 -49.55 -9.59
C THR A 372 -28.74 -48.44 -10.15
N PRO A 373 -27.71 -47.98 -9.43
CA PRO A 373 -26.74 -47.05 -9.99
C PRO A 373 -25.88 -47.75 -11.06
N SER A 374 -25.79 -47.12 -12.24
CA SER A 374 -24.83 -47.44 -13.27
C SER A 374 -23.40 -47.29 -12.74
N PRO A 375 -22.44 -48.14 -13.15
CA PRO A 375 -21.05 -47.99 -12.76
C PRO A 375 -20.51 -46.64 -13.25
N THR A 376 -19.97 -45.88 -12.30
CA THR A 376 -19.23 -44.65 -12.53
C THR A 376 -17.98 -44.96 -13.36
N PRO A 377 -17.72 -44.27 -14.48
CA PRO A 377 -16.47 -44.44 -15.22
C PRO A 377 -15.30 -44.08 -14.31
N THR A 378 -14.31 -44.96 -14.29
CA THR A 378 -13.06 -44.80 -13.56
C THR A 378 -12.38 -43.51 -14.04
N PRO A 379 -12.03 -42.57 -13.15
CA PRO A 379 -11.33 -41.37 -13.56
C PRO A 379 -9.99 -41.77 -14.19
N THR A 380 -9.79 -41.30 -15.42
CA THR A 380 -8.50 -41.34 -16.09
C THR A 380 -7.47 -40.66 -15.16
N PRO A 381 -6.30 -41.27 -14.89
CA PRO A 381 -5.31 -40.64 -14.04
C PRO A 381 -4.95 -39.28 -14.62
N THR A 382 -5.32 -38.23 -13.89
CA THR A 382 -4.89 -36.86 -14.15
C THR A 382 -3.36 -36.88 -14.22
N PRO A 383 -2.73 -36.28 -15.24
CA PRO A 383 -1.28 -36.18 -15.29
C PRO A 383 -0.81 -35.60 -13.97
N THR A 384 0.09 -36.33 -13.32
CA THR A 384 0.74 -35.89 -12.08
C THR A 384 1.29 -34.50 -12.36
N PRO A 385 0.87 -33.44 -11.63
CA PRO A 385 1.48 -32.14 -11.81
C PRO A 385 2.98 -32.35 -11.64
N SER A 386 3.76 -31.94 -12.65
CA SER A 386 5.21 -31.83 -12.54
C SER A 386 5.49 -31.17 -11.19
N PRO A 387 6.42 -31.70 -10.37
CA PRO A 387 6.71 -31.12 -9.06
C PRO A 387 6.95 -29.64 -9.27
N THR A 388 6.04 -28.82 -8.74
CA THR A 388 6.25 -27.39 -8.61
C THR A 388 7.60 -27.25 -7.92
N PRO A 389 8.56 -26.50 -8.48
CA PRO A 389 9.86 -26.33 -7.86
C PRO A 389 9.61 -25.91 -6.42
N THR A 390 10.04 -26.75 -5.48
CA THR A 390 9.92 -26.46 -4.06
C THR A 390 10.62 -25.12 -3.85
N PRO A 391 9.92 -24.08 -3.35
CA PRO A 391 10.56 -22.79 -3.12
C PRO A 391 11.77 -23.03 -2.21
N LYS A 392 12.94 -22.59 -2.68
CA LYS A 392 14.21 -22.74 -1.98
C LYS A 392 14.09 -21.98 -0.66
N GLU A 393 14.00 -22.71 0.44
CA GLU A 393 13.87 -22.16 1.79
C GLU A 393 15.04 -21.21 2.12
N SER A 394 14.73 -19.99 2.57
CA SER A 394 15.76 -19.01 2.97
C SER A 394 16.55 -19.43 4.21
N ALA A 395 17.75 -18.88 4.37
CA ALA A 395 18.59 -19.05 5.54
C ALA A 395 17.89 -18.60 6.84
N PHE A 396 16.98 -17.62 6.75
CA PHE A 396 16.17 -17.20 7.88
C PHE A 396 15.19 -18.29 8.31
N ALA A 397 14.44 -18.88 7.35
CA ALA A 397 13.51 -19.97 7.64
C ALA A 397 14.22 -21.21 8.22
N LYS A 398 15.41 -21.54 7.69
CA LYS A 398 16.26 -22.62 8.23
C LYS A 398 16.64 -22.37 9.69
N ALA A 399 17.09 -21.17 10.02
CA ALA A 399 17.45 -20.79 11.39
C ALA A 399 16.23 -20.89 12.34
N VAL A 400 15.05 -20.45 11.91
CA VAL A 400 13.80 -20.57 12.69
C VAL A 400 13.44 -22.03 12.94
N ARG A 401 13.56 -22.91 11.93
CA ARG A 401 13.32 -24.34 12.10
C ARG A 401 14.29 -24.95 13.09
N GLU A 402 15.59 -24.72 12.92
CA GLU A 402 16.64 -25.27 13.78
C GLU A 402 16.49 -24.78 15.24
N GLN A 403 16.16 -23.51 15.44
CA GLN A 403 15.86 -22.96 16.76
C GLN A 403 14.74 -23.75 17.46
N ARG A 404 13.65 -24.05 16.75
CA ARG A 404 12.47 -24.74 17.28
C ARG A 404 12.74 -26.22 17.53
N GLU A 405 13.42 -26.90 16.62
CA GLU A 405 13.75 -28.33 16.73
C GLU A 405 14.75 -28.58 17.86
N SER A 406 15.80 -27.77 17.93
CA SER A 406 16.85 -27.90 18.93
C SER A 406 16.53 -27.19 20.26
N LYS A 407 15.40 -26.45 20.31
CA LYS A 407 14.95 -25.63 21.46
C LYS A 407 16.06 -24.72 21.98
N LEU A 408 16.81 -24.12 21.06
CA LEU A 408 17.91 -23.22 21.39
C LEU A 408 17.36 -21.87 21.84
N PRO A 409 17.98 -21.23 22.85
CA PRO A 409 17.55 -19.92 23.32
C PRO A 409 17.66 -18.82 22.25
N GLU A 410 18.73 -18.88 21.45
CA GLU A 410 19.02 -17.99 20.33
C GLU A 410 19.80 -18.75 19.26
N ILE A 411 19.64 -18.35 18.00
CA ILE A 411 20.45 -18.82 16.87
C ILE A 411 20.71 -17.66 15.90
N SER A 412 21.94 -17.53 15.42
CA SER A 412 22.28 -16.49 14.44
C SER A 412 21.91 -16.94 13.03
N VAL A 413 21.31 -16.05 12.26
CA VAL A 413 21.00 -16.29 10.85
C VAL A 413 22.28 -16.16 10.03
N ASN A 414 22.52 -17.12 9.13
CA ASN A 414 23.64 -17.04 8.19
C ASN A 414 23.37 -15.94 7.15
N MET A 415 23.92 -14.75 7.38
CA MET A 415 23.68 -13.58 6.52
C MET A 415 24.30 -13.72 5.12
N ASP A 416 25.40 -14.46 4.98
CA ASP A 416 26.04 -14.67 3.66
C ASP A 416 25.18 -15.58 2.78
N GLU A 417 24.56 -16.61 3.38
CA GLU A 417 23.59 -17.46 2.69
C GLU A 417 22.30 -16.68 2.37
N LEU A 418 21.80 -15.88 3.33
CA LEU A 418 20.63 -15.03 3.13
C LEU A 418 20.83 -13.99 2.02
N LYS A 419 22.05 -13.52 1.79
CA LYS A 419 22.34 -12.60 0.70
C LYS A 419 22.21 -13.27 -0.67
N GLY A 420 22.54 -14.56 -0.75
CA GLY A 420 22.55 -15.33 -2.00
C GLY A 420 21.25 -16.05 -2.33
N ASP A 421 20.42 -16.39 -1.34
CA ASP A 421 19.14 -17.07 -1.55
C ASP A 421 18.02 -16.13 -2.02
N PHE A 422 18.07 -14.85 -1.67
CA PHE A 422 17.13 -13.83 -2.11
C PHE A 422 17.86 -12.60 -2.68
N VAL A 423 17.69 -12.34 -3.98
CA VAL A 423 18.30 -11.20 -4.68
C VAL A 423 17.21 -10.23 -5.13
N PHE A 424 17.38 -8.95 -4.82
CA PHE A 424 16.44 -7.91 -5.21
C PHE A 424 16.49 -7.65 -6.72
N THR A 425 15.34 -7.69 -7.41
CA THR A 425 15.28 -7.25 -8.82
C THR A 425 15.25 -5.71 -8.92
N PRO A 426 15.68 -5.13 -10.04
CA PRO A 426 15.61 -3.68 -10.26
C PRO A 426 14.21 -3.08 -10.04
N GLU A 427 13.16 -3.81 -10.41
CA GLU A 427 11.77 -3.40 -10.21
C GLU A 427 11.40 -3.40 -8.73
N MET A 428 11.82 -4.42 -7.97
CA MET A 428 11.62 -4.46 -6.53
C MET A 428 12.32 -3.29 -5.84
N LEU A 429 13.55 -2.97 -6.25
CA LEU A 429 14.29 -1.82 -5.73
C LEU A 429 13.54 -0.50 -5.94
N LYS A 430 12.98 -0.30 -7.14
CA LYS A 430 12.19 0.89 -7.48
C LYS A 430 10.91 1.00 -6.64
N VAL A 431 10.24 -0.12 -6.37
CA VAL A 431 9.03 -0.16 -5.51
C VAL A 431 9.38 0.08 -4.04
N LEU A 432 10.52 -0.44 -3.58
CA LEU A 432 10.96 -0.34 -2.19
C LEU A 432 11.49 1.06 -1.85
N GLU A 433 11.95 1.85 -2.82
CA GLU A 433 12.65 3.12 -2.58
C GLU A 433 11.88 4.12 -1.70
N ARG A 434 10.58 4.29 -1.94
CA ARG A 434 9.72 5.16 -1.12
C ARG A 434 9.50 4.64 0.31
N PRO A 435 9.00 3.41 0.55
CA PRO A 435 8.79 2.91 1.90
C PRO A 435 10.10 2.80 2.69
N LEU A 436 11.23 2.53 2.04
CA LEU A 436 12.55 2.48 2.69
C LEU A 436 12.94 3.80 3.35
N LYS A 437 12.63 4.95 2.73
CA LYS A 437 12.89 6.26 3.33
C LYS A 437 12.20 6.42 4.69
N ALA A 438 11.00 5.86 4.86
CA ALA A 438 10.29 5.90 6.12
C ALA A 438 11.04 5.11 7.22
N TYR A 439 11.54 3.92 6.92
CA TYR A 439 12.36 3.11 7.85
C TYR A 439 13.72 3.74 8.19
N GLN A 440 14.19 4.70 7.39
CA GLN A 440 15.44 5.41 7.65
C GLN A 440 15.28 6.64 8.56
N THR A 441 14.06 7.14 8.75
CA THR A 441 13.81 8.35 9.56
C THR A 441 13.28 8.01 10.95
N ARG A 442 13.79 8.68 11.99
CA ARG A 442 13.32 8.47 13.37
C ARG A 442 11.86 8.85 13.55
N GLN A 443 11.42 9.95 12.96
CA GLN A 443 10.05 10.43 13.12
C GLN A 443 9.04 9.42 12.56
N ALA A 444 9.25 8.93 11.33
CA ALA A 444 8.34 7.94 10.76
C ALA A 444 8.34 6.63 11.55
N LEU A 445 9.49 6.18 12.07
CA LEU A 445 9.55 5.00 12.94
C LEU A 445 8.84 5.22 14.28
N ILE A 446 8.90 6.43 14.87
CA ILE A 446 8.15 6.78 16.09
C ILE A 446 6.65 6.70 15.80
N ASP A 447 6.21 7.27 14.68
CA ASP A 447 4.81 7.25 14.28
C ASP A 447 4.34 5.81 14.01
N MET A 448 5.13 5.01 13.30
CA MET A 448 4.85 3.59 13.04
C MET A 448 4.79 2.76 14.33
N ARG A 449 5.72 2.98 15.26
CA ARG A 449 5.69 2.28 16.55
C ARG A 449 4.45 2.66 17.36
N THR A 450 4.11 3.95 17.38
CA THR A 450 3.06 4.49 18.24
C THR A 450 1.66 4.18 17.72
N TYR A 451 1.46 4.31 16.40
CA TYR A 451 0.14 4.22 15.77
C TYR A 451 -0.10 2.87 15.08
N ASP A 452 0.94 2.32 14.45
CA ASP A 452 0.84 1.05 13.71
C ASP A 452 1.27 -0.15 14.57
N TYR A 453 1.76 0.07 15.79
CA TYR A 453 2.31 -0.97 16.67
C TYR A 453 3.50 -1.72 16.06
N LEU A 454 4.27 -1.06 15.18
CA LEU A 454 5.42 -1.64 14.50
C LEU A 454 6.41 -2.27 15.49
N GLY A 455 6.87 -3.48 15.17
CA GLY A 455 7.81 -4.26 15.99
C GLY A 455 7.14 -5.10 17.09
N THR A 456 5.81 -5.07 17.20
CA THR A 456 5.04 -5.94 18.10
C THR A 456 4.56 -7.20 17.39
N LYS A 457 4.05 -8.19 18.14
CA LYS A 457 3.46 -9.40 17.55
C LYS A 457 2.23 -9.11 16.67
N ARG A 458 1.57 -7.96 16.88
CA ARG A 458 0.45 -7.49 16.07
C ARG A 458 0.91 -6.99 14.71
N GLU A 459 1.98 -6.21 14.69
CA GLU A 459 2.56 -5.62 13.47
C GLU A 459 4.08 -5.83 13.45
N PRO A 460 4.56 -7.01 13.01
CA PRO A 460 5.98 -7.33 12.96
C PRO A 460 6.71 -6.56 11.85
N VAL A 461 8.01 -6.33 12.04
CA VAL A 461 8.87 -5.76 11.00
C VAL A 461 9.05 -6.77 9.87
N ARG A 462 8.98 -6.35 8.61
CA ARG A 462 9.19 -7.26 7.48
C ARG A 462 10.66 -7.58 7.25
N LEU A 463 10.96 -8.85 7.00
CA LEU A 463 12.32 -9.35 6.78
C LEU A 463 12.95 -8.73 5.52
N VAL A 464 12.18 -8.54 4.45
CA VAL A 464 12.65 -7.89 3.21
C VAL A 464 13.29 -6.51 3.49
N PHE A 465 12.69 -5.70 4.37
CA PHE A 465 13.23 -4.39 4.71
C PHE A 465 14.51 -4.46 5.54
N LEU A 466 14.57 -5.35 6.53
CA LEU A 466 15.78 -5.55 7.33
C LEU A 466 16.94 -6.05 6.46
N LYS A 467 16.66 -7.04 5.61
CA LYS A 467 17.64 -7.57 4.67
C LYS A 467 18.16 -6.49 3.74
N TYR A 468 17.28 -5.70 3.14
CA TYR A 468 17.66 -4.61 2.25
C TYR A 468 18.61 -3.62 2.93
N LEU A 469 18.25 -3.18 4.16
CA LEU A 469 19.06 -2.23 4.92
C LEU A 469 20.43 -2.80 5.29
N ILE A 470 20.52 -4.10 5.60
CA ILE A 470 21.78 -4.77 5.92
C ILE A 470 22.65 -4.92 4.66
N ASP A 471 22.09 -5.44 3.56
CA ASP A 471 22.82 -5.70 2.32
C ASP A 471 23.43 -4.45 1.70
N HIS A 472 22.73 -3.31 1.81
CA HIS A 472 23.16 -2.02 1.28
C HIS A 472 23.90 -1.15 2.32
N ASN A 473 24.24 -1.71 3.49
CA ASN A 473 24.96 -1.01 4.56
C ASN A 473 24.29 0.30 5.02
N PHE A 474 22.95 0.35 5.08
CA PHE A 474 22.20 1.50 5.59
C PHE A 474 22.23 1.56 7.13
N HIS A 475 23.42 1.75 7.70
CA HIS A 475 23.65 1.76 9.15
C HIS A 475 22.74 2.74 9.89
N LYS A 476 22.52 3.94 9.34
CA LYS A 476 21.65 4.97 9.94
C LYS A 476 20.21 4.47 10.13
N GLY A 477 19.66 3.75 9.15
CA GLY A 477 18.32 3.18 9.23
C GLY A 477 18.24 2.09 10.29
N LEU A 478 19.22 1.18 10.31
CA LEU A 478 19.28 0.08 11.29
C LEU A 478 19.44 0.61 12.72
N TYR A 479 20.29 1.61 12.94
CA TYR A 479 20.40 2.27 14.26
C TYR A 479 19.11 2.97 14.68
N ASN A 480 18.39 3.59 13.74
CA ASN A 480 17.10 4.21 14.06
C ASN A 480 16.05 3.16 14.44
N ILE A 481 16.01 2.02 13.73
CA ILE A 481 15.14 0.89 14.08
C ILE A 481 15.45 0.40 15.49
N VAL A 482 16.72 0.14 15.82
CA VAL A 482 17.13 -0.33 17.16
C VAL A 482 16.82 0.72 18.22
N ALA A 483 17.08 2.00 17.97
CA ALA A 483 16.81 3.07 18.92
C ALA A 483 15.32 3.25 19.20
N ILE A 484 14.47 3.09 18.19
CA ILE A 484 13.03 3.31 18.33
C ILE A 484 12.29 2.05 18.75
N LEU A 485 12.55 0.88 18.17
CA LEU A 485 11.84 -0.37 18.50
C LEU A 485 12.48 -1.12 19.67
N GLY A 486 13.77 -0.89 19.93
CA GLY A 486 14.62 -1.68 20.81
C GLY A 486 15.50 -2.64 20.01
N GLU A 487 16.48 -3.27 20.70
CA GLU A 487 17.35 -4.29 20.09
C GLU A 487 16.59 -5.57 19.69
N ARG A 488 15.41 -5.79 20.28
CA ARG A 488 14.58 -6.99 20.09
C ARG A 488 13.16 -6.62 19.72
N PHE A 489 12.64 -7.24 18.67
CA PHE A 489 11.30 -6.99 18.15
C PHE A 489 10.82 -8.18 17.31
N TRP A 490 9.54 -8.18 16.96
CA TRP A 490 8.94 -9.25 16.14
C TRP A 490 9.20 -8.98 14.65
N VAL A 491 9.54 -10.04 13.92
CA VAL A 491 9.83 -10.02 12.47
C VAL A 491 8.92 -11.02 11.76
N ILE A 492 8.46 -10.69 10.56
CA ILE A 492 7.70 -11.58 9.67
C ILE A 492 8.53 -11.93 8.45
N ASN A 493 8.47 -13.19 8.03
CA ASN A 493 9.25 -13.69 6.90
C ASN A 493 8.45 -13.59 5.60
N ASP A 494 8.42 -12.38 5.04
CA ASP A 494 7.77 -12.09 3.77
C ASP A 494 8.58 -12.51 2.53
N ILE A 495 9.82 -13.00 2.72
CA ILE A 495 10.65 -13.61 1.66
C ILE A 495 10.10 -14.98 1.27
N ASP A 496 9.84 -15.84 2.27
CA ASP A 496 9.30 -17.19 2.06
C ASP A 496 7.76 -17.26 2.11
N GLY A 497 7.08 -16.13 2.34
CA GLY A 497 5.63 -16.04 2.49
C GLY A 497 5.08 -16.61 3.82
N ASP A 498 5.94 -16.81 4.84
CA ASP A 498 5.52 -17.26 6.17
C ASP A 498 5.08 -16.07 7.03
N MET A 499 3.77 -15.99 7.26
CA MET A 499 3.15 -14.89 8.00
C MET A 499 3.25 -15.03 9.53
N ARG A 500 3.95 -16.06 10.04
CA ARG A 500 4.14 -16.23 11.49
C ARG A 500 5.20 -15.26 12.01
N ALA A 501 4.81 -14.45 12.98
CA ALA A 501 5.74 -13.56 13.67
C ALA A 501 6.80 -14.35 14.45
N VAL A 502 8.06 -14.00 14.25
CA VAL A 502 9.24 -14.59 14.88
C VAL A 502 9.93 -13.53 15.72
N TYR A 503 10.24 -13.83 16.98
CA TYR A 503 10.95 -12.90 17.84
C TYR A 503 12.45 -12.88 17.50
N CYS A 504 12.99 -11.70 17.20
CA CYS A 504 14.37 -11.54 16.73
C CYS A 504 15.11 -10.44 17.50
N GLU A 505 16.44 -10.55 17.53
CA GLU A 505 17.37 -9.52 17.98
C GLU A 505 18.21 -9.06 16.79
N LEU A 506 18.36 -7.75 16.63
CA LEU A 506 19.24 -7.16 15.62
C LEU A 506 20.56 -6.76 16.30
N ARG A 507 21.62 -7.52 16.04
CA ARG A 507 22.91 -7.42 16.76
C ARG A 507 23.99 -6.79 15.89
N ASN A 508 24.74 -5.86 16.47
CA ASN A 508 25.92 -5.22 15.87
C ASN A 508 26.90 -4.80 16.97
N ASP A 509 27.75 -5.73 17.35
CA ASP A 509 28.68 -5.64 18.48
C ASP A 509 30.02 -6.34 18.17
N ALA A 510 30.92 -6.41 19.15
CA ALA A 510 32.20 -7.10 18.99
C ALA A 510 32.04 -8.61 18.68
N SER A 511 30.93 -9.24 19.09
CA SER A 511 30.68 -10.67 18.82
C SER A 511 30.36 -10.94 17.35
N THR A 512 29.88 -9.92 16.64
CA THR A 512 29.51 -9.95 15.22
C THR A 512 30.54 -9.26 14.33
N ASN A 513 31.73 -8.92 14.86
CA ASN A 513 32.75 -8.11 14.19
C ASN A 513 32.19 -6.78 13.64
N HIS A 514 31.28 -6.15 14.39
CA HIS A 514 30.60 -4.91 14.00
C HIS A 514 29.84 -4.99 12.66
N LYS A 515 29.35 -6.19 12.30
CA LYS A 515 28.45 -6.39 11.17
C LYS A 515 27.04 -6.66 11.69
N TRP A 516 26.05 -6.07 11.03
CA TRP A 516 24.65 -6.30 11.38
C TRP A 516 24.26 -7.75 11.12
N GLN A 517 23.75 -8.43 12.14
CA GLN A 517 23.25 -9.80 12.07
C GLN A 517 21.86 -9.89 12.68
N ILE A 518 21.03 -10.76 12.11
CA ILE A 518 19.72 -11.12 12.65
C ILE A 518 19.88 -12.38 13.49
N VAL A 519 19.41 -12.34 14.73
CA VAL A 519 19.43 -13.47 15.65
C VAL A 519 17.99 -13.85 15.99
N VAL A 520 17.61 -15.08 15.70
CA VAL A 520 16.29 -15.62 16.04
C VAL A 520 16.29 -16.03 17.51
N LEU A 521 15.24 -15.65 18.24
CA LEU A 521 15.08 -15.89 19.66
C LEU A 521 13.88 -16.80 19.94
N ASP A 522 13.93 -17.50 21.08
CA ASP A 522 12.76 -18.19 21.61
C ASP A 522 11.70 -17.21 22.14
N ASP A 523 10.41 -17.53 21.97
CA ASP A 523 9.30 -16.73 22.51
C ASP A 523 9.39 -16.54 24.04
N ASN A 524 10.01 -17.48 24.77
CA ASN A 524 10.26 -17.42 26.21
C ASN A 524 11.73 -17.10 26.57
N TRP A 525 12.46 -16.44 25.66
CA TRP A 525 13.89 -16.16 25.81
C TRP A 525 14.27 -15.53 27.15
N GLU A 526 13.51 -14.54 27.63
CA GLU A 526 13.81 -13.86 28.91
C GLU A 526 13.86 -14.82 30.10
N ALA A 527 12.98 -15.81 30.13
CA ALA A 527 12.95 -16.82 31.20
C ALA A 527 14.11 -17.82 31.07
N LEU A 528 14.49 -18.18 29.83
CA LEU A 528 15.60 -19.09 29.56
C LEU A 528 16.96 -18.46 29.88
N LYS A 529 17.15 -17.17 29.59
CA LYS A 529 18.37 -16.41 29.91
C LYS A 529 18.60 -16.32 31.41
N LYS A 530 17.56 -15.97 32.19
CA LYS A 530 17.61 -15.96 33.66
C LYS A 530 18.08 -17.31 34.24
N LYS A 531 17.53 -18.43 33.73
CA LYS A 531 17.95 -19.78 34.12
C LYS A 531 19.41 -20.10 33.74
N SER A 532 19.87 -19.65 32.57
CA SER A 532 21.25 -19.84 32.11
C SER A 532 22.25 -19.05 32.96
N ASP A 533 21.95 -17.79 33.27
CA ASP A 533 22.79 -16.92 34.09
C ASP A 533 22.86 -17.39 35.54
N GLU A 534 21.77 -17.89 36.10
CA GLU A 534 21.77 -18.56 37.41
C GLU A 534 22.63 -19.83 37.42
N LYS A 535 22.56 -20.65 36.36
CA LYS A 535 23.43 -21.83 36.22
C LYS A 535 24.91 -21.43 36.12
N LYS A 536 25.24 -20.40 35.33
CA LYS A 536 26.62 -19.86 35.24
C LYS A 536 27.11 -19.29 36.57
N LYS A 537 26.28 -18.54 37.30
CA LYS A 537 26.58 -18.05 38.66
C LYS A 537 26.81 -19.20 39.64
N LYS A 538 25.96 -20.23 39.65
CA LYS A 538 26.15 -21.44 40.48
C LYS A 538 27.45 -22.19 40.12
N LYS A 539 27.80 -22.30 38.83
CA LYS A 539 29.03 -22.95 38.36
C LYS A 539 30.30 -22.15 38.73
N LYS A 540 30.26 -20.82 38.66
CA LYS A 540 31.34 -19.93 39.17
C LYS A 540 31.49 -20.04 40.69
N LYS A 541 30.39 -20.07 41.46
CA LYS A 541 30.41 -20.24 42.92
C LYS A 541 30.97 -21.60 43.34
N LYS A 542 30.69 -22.66 42.57
CA LYS A 542 31.23 -24.02 42.79
C LYS A 542 32.74 -24.08 42.48
N ARG A 543 33.20 -23.43 41.39
CA ARG A 543 34.64 -23.28 41.08
C ARG A 543 35.40 -22.43 42.11
N SER A 544 34.79 -21.39 42.65
CA SER A 544 35.38 -20.56 43.72
C SER A 544 35.45 -21.31 45.06
N LYS A 545 34.49 -22.20 45.37
CA LYS A 545 34.56 -23.06 46.56
C LYS A 545 35.63 -24.16 46.42
N ASN A 546 35.78 -24.79 45.26
CA ASN A 546 36.85 -25.78 45.04
C ASN A 546 38.24 -25.14 45.08
N LYS A 547 38.44 -23.93 44.53
CA LYS A 547 39.70 -23.19 44.66
C LYS A 547 40.06 -22.76 46.09
N LYS A 548 39.08 -22.72 47.02
CA LYS A 548 39.31 -22.46 48.45
C LYS A 548 39.63 -23.72 49.24
N ALA A 549 39.39 -24.91 48.69
CA ALA A 549 39.70 -26.20 49.30
C ALA A 549 41.07 -26.76 48.87
N GLU A 550 41.69 -26.19 47.81
CA GLU A 550 43.05 -26.53 47.33
C GLU A 550 44.11 -25.50 47.80
N LYS A 551 43.94 -24.89 48.98
CA LYS A 551 45.04 -24.13 49.61
C LYS A 551 45.82 -25.10 50.50
N PRO A 552 47.05 -25.50 50.17
CA PRO A 552 47.86 -26.30 51.07
C PRO A 552 48.27 -25.45 52.26
N GLU A 553 48.13 -26.00 53.47
CA GLU A 553 48.82 -25.51 54.67
C GLU A 553 50.33 -25.58 54.40
N ASN A 554 50.98 -24.43 54.48
CA ASN A 554 52.43 -24.28 54.62
C ASN A 554 52.67 -23.17 55.64
#